data_AF-X1CR73-F1
#
_entry.id   AF-X1CR73-F1
#
_cell.length_a   1.000
_cell.length_b   1.000
_cell.length_c   1.000
_cell.angle_alpha   90.00
_cell.angle_beta   90.00
_cell.angle_gamma   90.00
#
_symmetry.space_group_name_H-M   'P 1'
#
loop_
_entity.id
_entity.type
_entity.pdbx_description
1 polymer ?
#
loop_
_entity_poly.entity_id
_entity_poly.type
_entity_poly.pdbx_seq_one_letter_code
_entity_poly.pdbx_strand_id
1 'polypeptide(L)'
;MIRRSGISGKVEKFANWLNRMRGREFKPEKDDLAFLICPPNIITPNAKKTLEDNNIMLYEYSSSNVNELLKISPQEYTEKALKPMERETEIAIEPVFRKESKYKLMDVPGIGPAKAKALIQGGIRTLKELITCNAKMKAGEIKGVGVVSLNKWKQAARQILSELSNKF
;
A
#
# COMPACT_ATOMS: atom_id res chain seq x y z
N MET A 1 8.74 17.64 11.22
CA MET A 1 7.53 16.80 11.17
C MET A 1 6.96 16.87 9.75
N ILE A 2 7.18 15.85 8.91
CA ILE A 2 6.74 15.87 7.51
C ILE A 2 5.25 15.51 7.47
N ARG A 3 4.38 16.51 7.24
CA ARG A 3 2.95 16.27 7.00
C ARG A 3 2.81 15.49 5.69
N ARG A 4 2.46 14.21 5.76
CA ARG A 4 2.16 13.39 4.58
C ARG A 4 0.94 14.00 3.90
N SER A 5 1.12 14.53 2.69
CA SER A 5 0.01 15.04 1.88
C SER A 5 -0.91 13.87 1.53
N GLY A 6 -2.22 14.05 1.71
CA GLY A 6 -3.23 13.13 1.19
C GLY A 6 -3.08 12.96 -0.33
N ILE A 7 -3.69 11.93 -0.91
CA ILE A 7 -3.58 11.62 -2.35
C ILE A 7 -3.99 12.83 -3.20
N SER A 8 -5.06 13.54 -2.83
CA SER A 8 -5.46 14.80 -3.47
C SER A 8 -4.31 15.83 -3.53
N GLY A 9 -3.62 16.07 -2.41
CA GLY A 9 -2.47 16.98 -2.38
C GLY A 9 -1.25 16.48 -3.17
N LYS A 10 -1.13 15.17 -3.44
CA LYS A 10 -0.11 14.65 -4.35
C LYS A 10 -0.48 14.89 -5.82
N VAL A 11 -1.75 14.71 -6.16
CA VAL A 11 -2.30 15.00 -7.50
C VAL A 11 -2.12 16.49 -7.83
N GLU A 12 -2.43 17.38 -6.88
CA GLU A 12 -2.20 18.82 -7.08
C GLU A 12 -0.73 19.19 -7.24
N LYS A 13 0.16 18.59 -6.44
CA LYS A 13 1.60 18.80 -6.60
C LYS A 13 2.10 18.34 -7.97
N PHE A 14 1.58 17.23 -8.47
CA PHE A 14 1.91 16.73 -9.80
C PHE A 14 1.39 17.66 -10.90
N ALA A 15 0.13 18.09 -10.82
CA ALA A 15 -0.45 19.07 -11.75
C ALA A 15 0.36 20.39 -11.76
N ASN A 16 0.70 20.92 -10.58
CA ASN A 16 1.51 22.12 -10.46
C ASN A 16 2.93 21.94 -11.01
N TRP A 17 3.51 20.76 -10.82
CA TRP A 17 4.80 20.43 -11.41
C TRP A 17 4.71 20.39 -12.95
N LEU A 18 3.71 19.73 -13.52
CA LEU A 18 3.49 19.70 -14.98
C LEU A 18 3.39 21.11 -15.57
N ASN A 19 2.60 21.99 -14.95
CA ASN A 19 2.49 23.39 -15.37
C ASN A 19 3.85 24.12 -15.36
N ARG A 20 4.72 23.85 -14.38
CA ARG A 20 6.06 24.45 -14.31
C ARG A 20 7.02 23.89 -15.36
N MET A 21 6.82 22.65 -15.77
CA MET A 21 7.68 21.95 -16.75
C MET A 21 7.24 22.15 -18.20
N ARG A 22 6.05 22.71 -18.42
CA ARG A 22 5.50 22.99 -19.74
C ARG A 22 6.49 23.79 -20.59
N GLY A 23 6.91 23.20 -21.71
CA GLY A 23 7.83 23.84 -22.66
C GLY A 23 9.31 23.85 -22.28
N ARG A 24 9.71 23.26 -21.14
CA ARG A 24 11.12 23.15 -20.73
C ARG A 24 11.64 21.73 -20.87
N GLU A 25 11.12 20.83 -20.04
CA GLU A 25 11.63 19.46 -19.89
C GLU A 25 10.59 18.40 -20.19
N PHE A 26 9.31 18.69 -19.93
CA PHE A 26 8.23 17.76 -20.23
C PHE A 26 7.77 17.96 -21.68
N LYS A 27 8.25 17.10 -22.57
CA LYS A 27 7.84 16.99 -23.98
C LYS A 27 7.30 15.57 -24.22
N PRO A 28 6.06 15.27 -23.81
CA PRO A 28 5.49 13.95 -24.05
C PRO A 28 5.45 13.72 -25.57
N GLU A 29 5.92 12.54 -25.99
CA GLU A 29 5.78 12.13 -27.39
C GLU A 29 4.33 11.72 -27.66
N LYS A 30 3.96 11.69 -28.94
CA LYS A 30 2.68 11.14 -29.35
C LYS A 30 2.65 9.67 -28.88
N ASP A 31 1.67 9.30 -28.06
CA ASP A 31 1.45 7.98 -27.46
C ASP A 31 2.10 7.72 -26.08
N ASP A 32 2.70 8.72 -25.43
CA ASP A 32 3.11 8.59 -24.03
C ASP A 32 1.90 8.45 -23.09
N LEU A 33 1.94 7.43 -22.21
CA LEU A 33 0.86 7.12 -21.27
C LEU A 33 1.26 7.43 -19.82
N ALA A 34 0.41 8.18 -19.12
CA ALA A 34 0.52 8.40 -17.69
C ALA A 34 -0.69 7.80 -16.96
N PHE A 35 -0.44 6.92 -15.98
CA PHE A 35 -1.49 6.30 -15.18
C PHE A 35 -1.59 6.93 -13.81
N LEU A 36 -2.76 7.47 -13.50
CA LEU A 36 -3.13 7.94 -12.16
C LEU A 36 -4.16 6.97 -11.57
N ILE A 37 -3.72 6.11 -10.65
CA ILE A 37 -4.60 5.17 -9.96
C ILE A 37 -5.02 5.79 -8.62
N CYS A 38 -6.21 6.37 -8.57
CA CYS A 38 -6.79 6.92 -7.35
C CYS A 38 -8.29 6.58 -7.24
N PRO A 39 -8.84 6.52 -6.01
CA PRO A 39 -10.28 6.47 -5.81
C PRO A 39 -11.02 7.59 -6.57
N PRO A 40 -12.30 7.37 -6.95
CA PRO A 40 -13.09 8.39 -7.61
C PRO A 40 -13.24 9.65 -6.74
N ASN A 41 -13.46 10.80 -7.37
CA ASN A 41 -13.66 12.11 -6.73
C ASN A 41 -12.44 12.70 -6.01
N ILE A 42 -11.23 12.15 -6.20
CA ILE A 42 -10.00 12.70 -5.61
C ILE A 42 -9.34 13.78 -6.48
N ILE A 43 -9.53 13.70 -7.80
CA ILE A 43 -8.95 14.66 -8.74
C ILE A 43 -9.81 15.92 -8.73
N THR A 44 -9.23 17.04 -8.33
CA THR A 44 -9.93 18.33 -8.32
C THR A 44 -10.16 18.82 -9.76
N PRO A 45 -11.20 19.65 -10.01
CA PRO A 45 -11.47 20.18 -11.36
C PRO A 45 -10.27 20.94 -11.96
N ASN A 46 -9.50 21.64 -11.12
CA ASN A 46 -8.31 22.36 -11.54
C ASN A 46 -7.17 21.41 -11.97
N ALA A 47 -6.98 20.30 -11.23
CA ALA A 47 -6.02 19.27 -11.60
C ALA A 47 -6.44 18.56 -12.89
N LYS A 48 -7.74 18.28 -13.06
CA LYS A 48 -8.30 17.68 -14.29
C LYS A 48 -7.99 18.54 -15.51
N LYS A 49 -8.31 19.83 -15.44
CA LYS A 49 -8.00 20.80 -16.50
C LYS A 49 -6.51 20.88 -16.82
N THR A 50 -5.65 20.92 -15.80
CA THR A 50 -4.21 20.97 -15.99
C THR A 50 -3.67 19.72 -16.72
N LEU A 51 -4.22 18.54 -16.43
CA LEU A 51 -3.81 17.30 -17.11
C LEU A 51 -4.24 17.32 -18.57
N GLU A 52 -5.48 17.73 -18.85
CA GLU A 52 -6.00 17.89 -20.22
C GLU A 52 -5.18 18.92 -21.03
N ASP A 53 -4.85 20.08 -20.43
CA ASP A 53 -4.03 21.13 -21.06
C ASP A 53 -2.60 20.67 -21.42
N ASN A 54 -2.14 19.55 -20.86
CA ASN A 54 -0.86 18.91 -21.13
C ASN A 54 -1.00 17.61 -21.95
N ASN A 55 -2.14 17.43 -22.65
CA ASN A 55 -2.45 16.25 -23.46
C ASN A 55 -2.43 14.92 -22.69
N ILE A 56 -2.71 14.94 -21.38
CA ILE A 56 -2.79 13.73 -20.57
C ILE A 56 -4.25 13.28 -20.54
N MET A 57 -4.54 12.15 -21.17
CA MET A 57 -5.88 11.55 -21.15
C MET A 57 -6.21 10.96 -19.79
N LEU A 58 -7.42 11.24 -19.30
CA LEU A 58 -7.93 10.70 -18.05
C LEU A 58 -8.99 9.64 -18.33
N TYR A 59 -8.75 8.44 -17.80
CA TYR A 59 -9.69 7.33 -17.85
C TYR A 59 -10.24 7.07 -16.45
N GLU A 60 -11.54 7.32 -16.29
CA GLU A 60 -12.25 7.00 -15.06
C GLU A 60 -12.73 5.55 -15.15
N TYR A 61 -12.14 4.67 -14.34
CA TYR A 61 -12.57 3.28 -14.25
C TYR A 61 -13.67 3.15 -13.20
N SER A 62 -14.88 2.79 -13.64
CA SER A 62 -15.98 2.41 -12.76
C SER A 62 -16.28 0.92 -12.91
N SER A 63 -16.49 0.23 -11.79
CA SER A 63 -17.00 -1.14 -11.77
C SER A 63 -17.95 -1.32 -10.59
N SER A 64 -18.90 -2.26 -10.71
CA SER A 64 -19.82 -2.61 -9.62
C SER A 64 -19.07 -2.93 -8.33
N ASN A 65 -18.00 -3.73 -8.43
CA ASN A 65 -17.16 -4.13 -7.30
C ASN A 65 -16.47 -2.93 -6.63
N VAL A 66 -15.99 -1.95 -7.42
CA VAL A 66 -15.39 -0.72 -6.89
C VAL A 66 -16.45 0.16 -6.20
N ASN A 67 -17.65 0.25 -6.77
CA ASN A 67 -18.75 1.00 -6.18
C ASN A 67 -19.25 0.38 -4.87
N GLU A 68 -19.26 -0.95 -4.77
CA GLU A 68 -19.59 -1.67 -3.53
C GLU A 68 -18.53 -1.42 -2.45
N LEU A 69 -17.25 -1.44 -2.80
CA LEU A 69 -16.16 -1.12 -1.86
C LEU A 69 -16.23 0.32 -1.33
N LEU A 70 -16.68 1.28 -2.14
CA LEU A 70 -16.86 2.67 -1.73
C LEU A 70 -18.06 2.85 -0.77
N LYS A 71 -19.11 2.03 -0.92
CA LYS A 71 -20.25 2.01 0.00
C LYS A 71 -19.90 1.42 1.37
N ILE A 72 -18.83 0.63 1.46
CA ILE A 72 -18.39 -0.03 2.69
C ILE A 72 -17.50 0.89 3.57
N SER A 73 -17.11 2.09 3.11
CA SER A 73 -16.34 2.98 3.98
C SER A 73 -17.24 3.63 5.04
N PRO A 74 -16.98 3.45 6.35
CA PRO A 74 -17.62 4.26 7.37
C PRO A 74 -17.16 5.70 7.18
N GLN A 75 -18.13 6.61 7.16
CA GLN A 75 -17.90 8.03 7.28
C GLN A 75 -17.16 8.34 8.60
N GLU A 76 -16.40 9.44 8.57
CA GLU A 76 -15.83 10.17 9.71
C GLU A 76 -14.50 9.66 10.32
N TYR A 77 -13.40 10.02 9.66
CA TYR A 77 -12.26 10.56 10.41
C TYR A 77 -12.56 12.03 10.74
N THR A 78 -13.46 12.28 11.70
CA THR A 78 -13.47 13.56 12.40
C THR A 78 -12.35 13.53 13.43
N GLU A 79 -11.49 14.55 13.36
CA GLU A 79 -10.53 14.89 14.39
C GLU A 79 -11.23 14.96 15.76
N LYS A 80 -11.09 13.92 16.59
CA LYS A 80 -11.28 14.07 18.04
C LYS A 80 -10.07 13.50 18.76
N ALA A 81 -9.42 14.43 19.46
CA ALA A 81 -8.30 14.29 20.35
C ALA A 81 -8.18 12.91 21.01
N LEU A 82 -7.02 12.28 20.80
CA LEU A 82 -6.54 11.17 21.63
C LEU A 82 -6.39 11.68 23.07
N LYS A 83 -7.34 11.36 23.94
CA LYS A 83 -7.01 11.15 25.36
C LYS A 83 -6.48 9.72 25.52
N PRO A 84 -5.46 9.51 26.38
CA PRO A 84 -4.91 8.20 26.60
C PRO A 84 -5.91 7.40 27.44
N MET A 85 -6.44 6.32 26.89
CA MET A 85 -7.29 5.40 27.65
C MET A 85 -6.66 4.02 27.61
N GLU A 86 -6.08 3.67 28.76
CA GLU A 86 -5.66 2.31 29.10
C GLU A 86 -6.88 1.37 29.19
N ARG A 87 -6.55 0.08 29.13
CA ARG A 87 -7.33 -1.12 29.50
C ARG A 87 -8.14 -1.82 28.41
N GLU A 88 -7.56 -2.96 28.04
CA GLU A 88 -8.18 -4.29 28.16
C GLU A 88 -9.68 -4.35 27.91
N THR A 89 -10.06 -4.95 26.78
CA THR A 89 -11.15 -5.92 26.77
C THR A 89 -11.05 -6.81 25.54
N GLU A 90 -11.14 -8.10 25.82
CA GLU A 90 -11.22 -9.21 24.89
C GLU A 90 -12.36 -8.97 23.90
N ILE A 91 -12.06 -9.01 22.60
CA ILE A 91 -13.10 -9.19 21.59
C ILE A 91 -12.70 -10.40 20.76
N ALA A 92 -13.50 -11.45 20.94
CA ALA A 92 -13.47 -12.70 20.22
C ALA A 92 -13.41 -12.44 18.71
N ILE A 93 -12.33 -12.90 18.10
CA ILE A 93 -12.14 -12.90 16.65
C ILE A 93 -12.97 -14.07 16.12
N GLU A 94 -14.09 -13.80 15.46
CA GLU A 94 -14.71 -14.82 14.61
C GLU A 94 -13.71 -15.21 13.51
N PRO A 95 -13.39 -16.52 13.35
CA PRO A 95 -12.35 -16.96 12.45
C PRO A 95 -12.83 -16.81 11.01
N VAL A 96 -12.38 -15.74 10.36
CA VAL A 96 -12.40 -15.65 8.89
C VAL A 96 -11.47 -16.75 8.38
N PHE A 97 -12.04 -17.91 8.06
CA PHE A 97 -11.36 -19.06 7.46
C PHE A 97 -10.80 -18.68 6.08
N ARG A 98 -9.64 -18.02 6.07
CA ARG A 98 -8.80 -17.87 4.88
C ARG A 98 -7.86 -19.06 4.86
N LYS A 99 -8.09 -19.93 3.86
CA LYS A 99 -7.27 -21.08 3.46
C LYS A 99 -5.85 -20.96 4.02
N GLU A 100 -5.57 -21.69 5.10
CA GLU A 100 -4.33 -21.59 5.84
C GLU A 100 -3.17 -21.85 4.88
N SER A 101 -2.30 -20.85 4.70
CA SER A 101 -1.02 -21.11 4.07
C SER A 101 -0.31 -22.14 4.95
N LYS A 102 -0.03 -23.32 4.39
CA LYS A 102 0.62 -24.47 5.07
C LYS A 102 1.91 -24.08 5.82
N TYR A 103 2.49 -22.93 5.47
CA TYR A 103 3.70 -22.37 6.07
C TYR A 103 3.41 -21.07 6.82
N LYS A 104 3.99 -20.96 8.01
CA LYS A 104 3.99 -19.81 8.92
C LYS A 104 5.23 -18.95 8.67
N LEU A 105 5.20 -17.70 9.13
CA LEU A 105 6.36 -16.80 9.05
C LEU A 105 7.61 -17.36 9.74
N MET A 106 7.43 -18.16 10.78
CA MET A 106 8.52 -18.79 11.54
C MET A 106 9.24 -19.91 10.76
N ASP A 107 8.65 -20.40 9.67
CA ASP A 107 9.30 -21.41 8.82
C ASP A 107 10.41 -20.78 7.97
N VAL A 108 10.47 -19.45 7.91
CA VAL A 108 11.55 -18.73 7.23
C VAL A 108 12.78 -18.68 8.13
N PRO A 109 13.95 -19.16 7.66
CA PRO A 109 15.18 -19.11 8.42
C PRO A 109 15.54 -17.68 8.82
N GLY A 110 15.83 -17.48 10.10
CA GLY A 110 16.13 -16.18 10.69
C GLY A 110 14.91 -15.38 11.17
N ILE A 111 13.69 -15.91 11.07
CA ILE A 111 12.49 -15.33 11.69
C ILE A 111 12.14 -16.11 12.96
N GLY A 112 12.67 -15.64 14.10
CA GLY A 112 12.27 -16.13 15.43
C GLY A 112 10.91 -15.56 15.89
N PRO A 113 10.37 -16.02 17.03
CA PRO A 113 9.06 -15.62 17.54
C PRO A 113 8.93 -14.10 17.75
N ALA A 114 9.98 -13.43 18.23
CA ALA A 114 9.99 -11.99 18.38
C ALA A 114 9.88 -11.24 17.04
N LYS A 115 10.56 -11.74 15.99
CA LYS A 115 10.51 -11.16 14.64
C LYS A 115 9.19 -11.47 13.95
N ALA A 116 8.66 -12.68 14.11
CA ALA A 116 7.34 -13.06 13.63
C ALA A 116 6.24 -12.15 14.24
N LYS A 117 6.28 -11.92 15.56
CA LYS A 117 5.35 -10.99 16.23
C LYS A 117 5.48 -9.56 15.69
N ALA A 118 6.71 -9.07 15.49
CA ALA A 118 6.94 -7.75 14.92
C ALA A 118 6.42 -7.62 13.48
N LEU A 119 6.57 -8.67 12.66
CA LEU A 119 6.03 -8.72 11.30
C LEU A 119 4.50 -8.71 11.31
N ILE A 120 3.87 -9.50 12.18
CA ILE A 120 2.41 -9.55 12.33
C ILE A 120 1.85 -8.20 12.79
N GLN A 121 2.49 -7.56 13.78
CA GLN A 121 2.16 -6.20 14.21
C GLN A 121 2.37 -5.17 13.09
N GLY A 122 3.36 -5.39 12.24
CA GLY A 122 3.64 -4.63 11.02
C GLY A 122 2.68 -4.89 9.86
N GLY A 123 1.67 -5.75 10.05
CA GLY A 123 0.68 -6.08 9.02
C GLY A 123 1.14 -7.13 8.01
N ILE A 124 2.21 -7.87 8.29
CA ILE A 124 2.68 -9.03 7.50
C ILE A 124 2.35 -10.29 8.29
N ARG A 125 1.33 -11.03 7.85
CA ARG A 125 0.83 -12.24 8.53
C ARG A 125 1.15 -13.51 7.74
N THR A 126 1.34 -13.41 6.43
CA THR A 126 1.59 -14.57 5.56
C THR A 126 2.92 -14.47 4.80
N LEU A 127 3.45 -15.61 4.34
CA LEU A 127 4.64 -15.62 3.48
C LEU A 127 4.42 -14.87 2.17
N LYS A 128 3.21 -14.92 1.61
CA LYS A 128 2.87 -14.19 0.38
C LYS A 128 2.96 -12.68 0.60
N GLU A 129 2.42 -12.19 1.71
CA GLU A 129 2.53 -10.78 2.11
C GLU A 129 3.98 -10.38 2.36
N LEU A 130 4.77 -11.26 2.99
CA LEU A 130 6.20 -11.03 3.19
C LEU A 130 6.91 -10.86 1.84
N ILE A 131 6.62 -11.70 0.85
CA ILE A 131 7.24 -11.64 -0.48
C ILE A 131 6.81 -10.41 -1.29
N THR A 132 5.57 -9.97 -1.15
CA THR A 132 5.05 -8.81 -1.89
C THR A 132 5.32 -7.48 -1.19
N CYS A 133 5.70 -7.48 0.09
CA CYS A 133 5.88 -6.24 0.83
C CYS A 133 7.04 -5.38 0.30
N ASN A 134 6.88 -4.04 0.37
CA ASN A 134 7.96 -3.11 0.09
C ASN A 134 8.92 -3.03 1.31
N ALA A 135 10.12 -3.60 1.17
CA ALA A 135 11.08 -3.73 2.27
C ALA A 135 11.56 -2.37 2.81
N LYS A 136 11.67 -1.33 1.97
CA LYS A 136 12.08 0.02 2.41
C LYS A 136 11.02 0.67 3.30
N MET A 137 9.75 0.54 2.91
CA MET A 137 8.63 1.07 3.67
C MET A 137 8.44 0.30 4.98
N LYS A 138 8.40 -1.04 4.90
CA LYS A 138 8.13 -1.89 6.07
C LYS A 138 9.25 -1.89 7.11
N ALA A 139 10.51 -1.76 6.69
CA ALA A 139 11.61 -1.60 7.65
C ALA A 139 11.48 -0.32 8.51
N GLY A 140 10.88 0.75 7.97
CA GLY A 140 10.62 1.98 8.74
C GLY A 140 9.43 1.87 9.68
N GLU A 141 8.48 0.97 9.39
CA GLU A 141 7.28 0.75 10.20
C GLU A 141 7.50 -0.29 11.31
N ILE A 142 8.38 -1.27 11.08
CA ILE A 142 8.58 -2.41 11.97
C ILE A 142 9.86 -2.22 12.77
N LYS A 143 9.72 -1.90 14.05
CA LYS A 143 10.86 -1.73 14.97
C LYS A 143 11.72 -2.99 15.01
N GLY A 144 13.03 -2.82 14.84
CA GLY A 144 14.02 -3.89 14.91
C GLY A 144 14.09 -4.79 13.67
N VAL A 145 13.47 -4.41 12.56
CA VAL A 145 13.56 -5.13 11.29
C VAL A 145 14.21 -4.23 10.23
N GLY A 146 15.41 -4.60 9.79
CA GLY A 146 16.13 -3.88 8.75
C GLY A 146 15.70 -4.29 7.33
N VAL A 147 15.94 -3.39 6.36
CA VAL A 147 15.69 -3.64 4.93
C VAL A 147 16.43 -4.89 4.44
N VAL A 148 17.68 -5.07 4.88
CA VAL A 148 18.53 -6.22 4.52
C VAL A 148 17.90 -7.53 5.03
N SER A 149 17.45 -7.56 6.28
CA SER A 149 16.77 -8.72 6.87
C SER A 149 15.50 -9.07 6.11
N LEU A 150 14.66 -8.06 5.80
CA LEU A 150 13.45 -8.28 5.01
C LEU A 150 13.76 -8.86 3.63
N ASN A 151 14.76 -8.34 2.92
CA ASN A 151 15.12 -8.89 1.61
C ASN A 151 15.63 -10.33 1.69
N LYS A 152 16.43 -10.68 2.71
CA LYS A 152 16.87 -12.06 2.95
C LYS A 152 15.68 -12.97 3.22
N TRP A 153 14.76 -12.55 4.08
CA TRP A 153 13.55 -13.31 4.40
C TRP A 153 12.61 -13.46 3.20
N LYS A 154 12.51 -12.45 2.34
CA LYS A 154 11.75 -12.54 1.08
C LYS A 154 12.32 -13.60 0.14
N GLN A 155 13.64 -13.65 0.02
CA GLN A 155 14.30 -14.65 -0.82
C GLN A 155 14.09 -16.07 -0.27
N ALA A 156 14.27 -16.26 1.04
CA ALA A 156 14.03 -17.54 1.70
C ALA A 156 12.56 -17.99 1.60
N ALA A 157 11.62 -17.06 1.79
CA ALA A 157 10.19 -17.34 1.62
C ALA A 157 9.83 -17.76 0.19
N ARG A 158 10.48 -17.17 -0.84
CA ARG A 158 10.31 -17.60 -2.24
C ARG A 158 10.82 -19.01 -2.48
N GLN A 159 11.95 -19.39 -1.88
CA GLN A 159 12.49 -20.75 -2.01
C GLN A 159 11.54 -21.78 -1.41
N ILE A 160 11.01 -21.52 -0.21
CA ILE A 160 10.02 -22.40 0.44
C ILE A 160 8.77 -22.58 -0.44
N LEU A 161 8.27 -21.49 -1.05
CA LEU A 161 7.11 -21.57 -1.95
C LEU A 161 7.45 -22.19 -3.32
N SER A 162 8.70 -22.12 -3.77
CA SER A 162 9.15 -22.74 -5.03
C SER A 162 9.34 -24.24 -4.90
N GLU A 163 9.88 -24.72 -3.77
CA GLU A 163 10.00 -26.15 -3.47
C GLU A 163 8.64 -26.84 -3.39
N LEU A 164 7.61 -26.11 -2.98
CA LEU A 164 6.21 -26.51 -3.02
C LEU A 164 5.69 -26.79 -4.44
N SER A 165 6.13 -26.00 -5.43
CA SER A 165 5.68 -26.13 -6.82
C SER A 165 6.37 -27.26 -7.59
N ASN A 166 7.50 -27.75 -7.10
CA ASN A 166 8.29 -28.82 -7.72
C ASN A 166 8.08 -30.20 -7.06
N LYS A 167 7.23 -30.29 -6.04
CA LYS A 167 6.89 -31.55 -5.32
C LYS A 167 5.54 -32.15 -5.74
N PHE A 168 4.92 -31.61 -6.79
CA PHE A 168 3.74 -32.13 -7.48
C PHE A 168 4.02 -32.12 -8.97
#